data_AF-A0A351Y7A3-F1
#
_entry.id   AF-A0A351Y7A3-F1
#
_cell.length_a   1.000
_cell.length_b   1.000
_cell.length_c   1.000
_cell.angle_alpha   90.00
_cell.angle_beta   90.00
_cell.angle_gamma   90.00
#
_symmetry.space_group_name_H-M   'P 1'
#
loop_
_entity.id
_entity.type
_entity.pdbx_description
1 polymer ?
#
loop_
_entity_poly.entity_id
_entity_poly.type
_entity_poly.pdbx_seq_one_letter_code
_entity_poly.pdbx_strand_id
1 'polypeptide(L)'
;MFDKYANLKDFMQGNDFAGTKPAFLEHLLNKLNEHIAKKGKVLLLTLTKKSSEEVTNFLISKGYKAFYLHSEIATMDRREIINKLKKGVIDIIV
;
A
#
# COMPACT_ATOMS: atom_id res chain seq x y z
N MET A 1 0.26 -9.94 -22.22
CA MET A 1 -1.00 -9.17 -22.04
C MET A 1 -1.04 -8.41 -20.70
N PHE A 2 -0.16 -8.70 -19.72
CA PHE A 2 -0.07 -7.95 -18.45
C PHE A 2 0.89 -6.75 -18.47
N ASP A 3 1.76 -6.60 -19.48
CA ASP A 3 2.75 -5.51 -19.58
C ASP A 3 2.19 -4.15 -20.01
N LYS A 4 0.87 -3.97 -20.06
CA LYS A 4 0.27 -2.71 -20.55
C LYS A 4 0.11 -1.63 -19.48
N TYR A 5 0.36 -1.97 -18.21
CA TYR A 5 0.35 -1.02 -17.11
C TYR A 5 1.77 -0.88 -16.58
N ALA A 6 2.29 0.35 -16.63
CA ALA A 6 3.60 0.68 -16.08
C ALA A 6 3.75 0.11 -14.67
N ASN A 7 4.87 -0.58 -14.45
CA ASN A 7 5.13 -1.31 -13.22
C ASN A 7 5.30 -0.27 -12.10
N LEU A 8 4.90 -0.59 -10.85
CA LEU A 8 5.22 0.30 -9.71
C LEU A 8 6.73 0.61 -9.63
N LYS A 9 7.56 -0.36 -10.03
CA LYS A 9 9.00 -0.21 -10.21
C LYS A 9 9.43 0.88 -11.17
N ASP A 10 8.69 1.09 -12.27
CA ASP A 10 9.04 2.09 -13.28
C ASP A 10 8.77 3.49 -12.71
N PHE A 11 7.68 3.63 -11.93
CA PHE A 11 7.37 4.84 -11.18
C PHE A 11 8.36 5.13 -10.03
N MET A 12 8.84 4.10 -9.35
CA MET A 12 9.81 4.26 -8.26
C MET A 12 11.23 4.60 -8.75
N GLN A 13 11.55 4.25 -10.00
CA GLN A 13 12.88 4.48 -10.59
C GLN A 13 13.01 5.83 -11.32
N GLY A 14 11.99 6.69 -11.28
CA GLY A 14 12.06 8.03 -11.90
C GLY A 14 12.17 8.02 -13.42
N ASN A 15 11.88 6.88 -14.07
CA ASN A 15 11.73 6.81 -15.52
C ASN A 15 10.32 7.31 -15.89
N ASP A 16 10.09 8.60 -15.65
CA ASP A 16 8.91 9.33 -16.08
C ASP A 16 8.92 9.44 -17.62
N PHE A 17 8.40 8.43 -18.32
CA PHE A 17 7.88 8.65 -19.65
C PHE A 17 6.61 9.49 -19.52
N ALA A 18 6.81 10.80 -19.68
CA ALA A 18 5.80 11.85 -19.66
C ALA A 18 5.08 12.05 -18.32
N GLY A 19 5.77 12.69 -17.35
CA GLY A 19 5.26 13.76 -16.46
C GLY A 19 3.88 13.66 -15.79
N THR A 20 3.22 12.52 -15.84
CA THR A 20 1.85 12.30 -15.39
C THR A 20 1.84 11.03 -14.59
N LYS A 21 1.66 11.19 -13.28
CA LYS A 21 1.34 10.10 -12.37
C LYS A 21 0.15 9.31 -12.96
N PRO A 22 0.18 7.97 -12.98
CA PRO A 22 -0.88 7.21 -13.62
C PRO A 22 -2.17 7.48 -12.85
N ALA A 23 -3.26 7.74 -13.56
CA ALA A 23 -4.52 8.18 -12.96
C ALA A 23 -4.99 7.25 -11.83
N PHE A 24 -4.71 5.94 -11.91
CA PHE A 24 -5.09 4.98 -10.87
C PHE A 24 -4.33 5.19 -9.56
N LEU A 25 -3.05 5.60 -9.58
CA LEU A 25 -2.24 5.77 -8.38
C LEU A 25 -2.63 7.05 -7.65
N GLU A 26 -2.92 8.12 -8.39
CA GLU A 26 -3.46 9.33 -7.80
C GLU A 26 -4.82 9.09 -7.18
N HIS A 27 -5.71 8.41 -7.91
CA HIS A 27 -7.02 8.03 -7.40
C HIS A 27 -6.92 7.18 -6.13
N LEU A 28 -6.01 6.20 -6.11
CA LEU A 28 -5.76 5.37 -4.93
C LEU A 28 -5.36 6.23 -3.72
N LEU A 29 -4.34 7.10 -3.86
CA LEU A 29 -3.89 7.92 -2.73
C LEU A 29 -4.99 8.86 -2.21
N ASN A 30 -5.79 9.43 -3.12
CA ASN A 30 -6.94 10.26 -2.74
C ASN A 30 -7.96 9.44 -1.92
N LYS A 31 -8.28 8.22 -2.36
CA LYS A 31 -9.19 7.32 -1.62
C LYS A 31 -8.64 6.91 -0.26
N LEU A 32 -7.33 6.65 -0.16
CA LEU A 32 -6.67 6.37 1.11
C LEU A 32 -6.83 7.57 2.06
N ASN A 33 -6.52 8.78 1.59
CA ASN A 33 -6.63 10.01 2.39
C ASN A 33 -8.07 10.27 2.87
N GLU A 34 -9.05 10.17 1.97
CA GLU A 34 -10.48 10.33 2.28
C GLU A 34 -10.93 9.35 3.37
N HIS A 35 -10.47 8.11 3.31
CA HIS A 35 -10.87 7.07 4.26
C HIS A 35 -10.18 7.21 5.62
N ILE A 36 -8.88 7.53 5.61
CA ILE A 36 -8.08 7.75 6.82
C ILE A 36 -8.58 9.00 7.57
N ALA A 37 -8.95 10.07 6.85
CA ALA A 37 -9.53 11.28 7.46
C ALA A 37 -10.82 10.99 8.25
N LYS A 38 -11.57 9.96 7.86
CA LYS A 38 -12.78 9.49 8.56
C LYS A 38 -12.47 8.46 9.65
N LYS A 39 -11.20 8.30 10.04
CA LYS A 39 -10.70 7.26 10.97
C LYS A 39 -10.98 5.82 10.51
N GLY A 40 -11.21 5.64 9.20
CA GLY A 40 -11.40 4.34 8.58
C GLY A 40 -10.11 3.52 8.52
N LYS A 41 -10.24 2.24 8.19
CA LYS A 41 -9.12 1.29 8.07
C LYS A 41 -9.12 0.68 6.68
N VAL A 42 -7.94 0.59 6.08
CA VAL A 42 -7.80 0.14 4.70
C VAL A 42 -7.16 -1.24 4.66
N LEU A 43 -7.78 -2.13 3.89
CA LEU A 43 -7.18 -3.39 3.43
C LEU A 43 -6.90 -3.26 1.94
N LEU A 44 -5.63 -3.29 1.55
CA LEU A 44 -5.19 -3.15 0.17
C LEU A 44 -4.67 -4.51 -0.31
N LEU A 45 -5.48 -5.22 -1.09
CA LEU A 45 -5.11 -6.54 -1.58
C LEU A 45 -4.23 -6.43 -2.82
N THR A 46 -3.21 -7.27 -2.87
CA THR A 46 -2.30 -7.41 -4.02
C THR A 46 -2.24 -8.87 -4.46
N LEU A 47 -1.78 -9.12 -5.69
CA LEU A 47 -1.76 -10.48 -6.25
C LEU A 47 -0.50 -11.27 -5.89
N THR A 48 0.62 -10.59 -5.64
CA THR A 48 1.91 -11.23 -5.37
C THR A 48 2.57 -10.63 -4.14
N LYS A 49 3.31 -11.45 -3.38
CA LYS A 49 4.11 -11.05 -2.21
C LYS A 49 5.01 -9.84 -2.52
N LYS A 50 5.68 -9.89 -3.66
CA LYS A 50 6.57 -8.80 -4.13
C LYS A 50 5.81 -7.49 -4.34
N SER A 51 4.63 -7.53 -4.96
CA SER A 51 3.79 -6.34 -5.12
C SER A 51 3.34 -5.79 -3.76
N SER A 52 3.03 -6.66 -2.79
CA SER A 52 2.67 -6.23 -1.44
C SER A 52 3.81 -5.48 -0.75
N GLU A 53 5.03 -6.01 -0.84
CA GLU A 53 6.24 -5.40 -0.29
C GLU A 53 6.54 -4.04 -0.94
N GLU A 54 6.50 -3.98 -2.28
CA GLU A 54 6.76 -2.75 -3.04
C GLU A 54 5.73 -1.65 -2.74
N VAL A 55 4.44 -2.00 -2.72
CA VAL A 55 3.37 -1.04 -2.39
C VAL A 55 3.49 -0.56 -0.95
N THR A 56 3.81 -1.45 0.00
CA THR A 56 3.97 -1.08 1.41
C THR A 56 5.11 -0.09 1.59
N ASN A 57 6.27 -0.37 0.99
CA ASN A 57 7.43 0.51 1.03
C ASN A 57 7.14 1.87 0.38
N PHE A 58 6.42 1.88 -0.75
CA PHE A 58 5.98 3.11 -1.39
C PHE A 58 5.07 3.94 -0.46
N LEU A 59 4.06 3.33 0.16
CA LEU A 59 3.15 4.02 1.07
C LEU A 59 3.89 4.57 2.30
N ILE A 60 4.79 3.80 2.90
CA ILE A 60 5.63 4.25 4.02
C ILE A 60 6.49 5.45 3.58
N SER A 61 7.12 5.39 2.40
CA SER A 61 7.94 6.50 1.88
C SER A 61 7.14 7.79 1.64
N LYS A 62 5.82 7.68 1.45
CA LYS A 62 4.88 8.80 1.31
C LYS A 62 4.26 9.25 2.63
N GLY A 63 4.67 8.66 3.77
CA GLY A 63 4.24 9.05 5.11
C GLY A 63 2.97 8.34 5.60
N TYR A 64 2.48 7.32 4.89
CA TYR A 64 1.35 6.52 5.35
C TYR A 64 1.77 5.51 6.41
N LYS A 65 0.89 5.26 7.39
CA LYS A 65 1.06 4.21 8.40
C LYS A 65 0.59 2.86 7.84
N ALA A 66 1.36 2.30 6.91
CA ALA A 66 1.09 1.04 6.25
C ALA A 66 1.91 -0.12 6.84
N PHE A 67 1.36 -1.34 6.79
CA PHE A 67 2.05 -2.56 7.22
C PHE A 67 1.73 -3.72 6.26
N TYR A 68 2.74 -4.52 5.92
CA TYR A 68 2.56 -5.71 5.07
C TYR A 68 2.35 -6.96 5.92
N LEU A 69 1.25 -7.69 5.68
CA LEU A 69 1.03 -8.99 6.31
C LEU A 69 1.71 -10.10 5.49
N HIS A 70 3.01 -10.35 5.74
CA HIS A 70 3.72 -11.47 5.10
C HIS A 70 3.07 -12.82 5.47
N SER A 71 2.96 -13.71 4.48
CA SER A 71 2.37 -15.06 4.64
C SER A 71 3.09 -15.94 5.66
N GLU A 72 4.37 -15.68 5.91
CA GLU A 72 5.26 -16.40 6.83
C GLU A 72 5.23 -15.86 8.26
N ILE A 73 4.44 -14.81 8.54
CA ILE A 73 4.29 -14.26 9.89
C ILE A 73 3.61 -15.29 10.79
N ALA A 74 4.26 -15.60 11.93
CA ALA A 74 3.71 -16.49 12.95
C ALA A 74 2.34 -16.00 13.43
N THR A 75 1.43 -16.90 13.78
CA THR A 75 0.03 -16.56 14.13
C THR A 75 -0.08 -15.55 15.27
N MET A 76 0.90 -15.51 16.18
CA MET A 76 0.94 -14.56 17.31
C MET A 76 1.12 -13.11 16.83
N ASP A 77 1.96 -12.90 15.83
CA ASP A 77 2.28 -11.59 15.27
C ASP A 77 1.09 -11.03 14.45
N ARG A 78 0.28 -11.88 13.80
CA ARG A 78 -0.93 -11.44 13.06
C ARG A 78 -1.95 -10.77 13.97
N ARG A 79 -2.20 -11.32 15.17
CA ARG A 79 -3.13 -10.72 16.13
C ARG A 79 -2.65 -9.35 16.59
N GLU A 80 -1.35 -9.19 16.79
CA GLU A 80 -0.76 -7.91 17.16
C GLU A 80 -0.94 -6.87 16.06
N ILE A 81 -0.72 -7.24 14.79
CA ILE A 81 -0.92 -6.35 13.64
C ILE A 81 -2.37 -5.89 13.53
N ILE A 82 -3.33 -6.82 13.67
CA ILE A 82 -4.75 -6.46 13.68
C ILE A 82 -5.09 -5.54 14.87
N ASN A 83 -4.49 -5.77 16.04
CA ASN A 83 -4.67 -4.87 17.18
C ASN A 83 -4.07 -3.49 16.94
N LYS A 84 -2.90 -3.38 16.28
CA LYS A 84 -2.31 -2.10 15.85
C LYS A 84 -3.24 -1.36 14.89
N LEU A 85 -3.87 -2.07 13.94
CA LEU A 85 -4.86 -1.49 13.04
C LEU A 85 -6.09 -0.95 13.80
N LYS A 86 -6.66 -1.76 14.70
CA LYS A 86 -7.81 -1.36 15.54
C LYS A 86 -7.50 -0.16 16.43
N LYS A 87 -6.28 -0.10 16.98
CA LYS A 87 -5.81 1.02 17.84
C LYS A 87 -5.39 2.25 17.04
N GLY A 88 -5.32 2.19 15.71
CA GLY A 88 -4.87 3.30 14.87
C GLY A 88 -3.37 3.59 14.92
N VAL A 89 -2.57 2.61 15.37
CA VAL A 89 -1.11 2.65 15.24
C VAL A 89 -0.73 2.52 13.76
N ILE A 90 -1.48 1.72 13.02
CA ILE A 90 -1.47 1.66 11.56
C ILE A 90 -2.86 1.93 11.01
N ASP A 91 -2.92 2.37 9.76
CA ASP A 91 -4.17 2.71 9.06
C ASP A 91 -4.41 1.81 7.84
N ILE A 92 -3.34 1.24 7.27
CA ILE A 92 -3.37 0.43 6.07
C ILE A 92 -2.70 -0.91 6.34
N ILE A 93 -3.37 -2.01 6.00
CA ILE A 93 -2.75 -3.32 5.81
C ILE A 93 -2.71 -3.60 4.32
N VAL A 94 -1.52 -3.98 3.84
CA VAL A 94 -1.29 -4.49 2.49
C VAL A 94 -1.13 -6.01 2.55
#